data_AF-A0A7X8V9N8-F1
#
_entry.id   AF-A0A7X8V9N8-F1
#
_cell.length_a   1.000
_cell.length_b   1.000
_cell.length_c   1.000
_cell.angle_alpha   90.00
_cell.angle_beta   90.00
_cell.angle_gamma   90.00
#
_symmetry.space_group_name_H-M   'P 1'
#
loop_
_entity.id
_entity.type
_entity.pdbx_description
1 polymer ?
#
loop_
_entity_poly.entity_id
_entity_poly.type
_entity_poly.pdbx_seq_one_letter_code
_entity_poly.pdbx_strand_id
1 'polypeptide(L)'
;MFLYIISYKKDKDKTKQAFFKGWKSLTNMMPQFLGIIIVVGVTLASLKPETISSILGSSSGAFGVVLSAVLGSIAMMPTFVAFSTGDMLLKSGAGLAQVAALISTLTLIGIITIPMEAKYIGKRATLYRNLVAFIFSIIVGFLIQEVVEIL
;
A
#
# COMPACT_ATOMS: atom_id res chain seq x y z
N MET A 1 -9.31 -1.90 -25.73
CA MET A 1 -8.93 -1.54 -27.11
C MET A 1 -10.14 -1.34 -28.03
N PHE A 2 -11.11 -2.27 -28.06
CA PHE A 2 -12.32 -2.19 -28.90
C PHE A 2 -13.14 -0.90 -28.73
N LEU A 3 -13.36 -0.46 -27.48
CA LEU A 3 -14.09 0.79 -27.17
C LEU A 3 -13.41 2.03 -27.75
N TYR A 4 -12.07 2.04 -27.83
CA TYR A 4 -11.32 3.16 -28.37
C TYR A 4 -11.45 3.25 -29.90
N ILE A 5 -11.51 2.10 -30.58
CA ILE A 5 -11.76 2.03 -32.03
C ILE A 5 -13.18 2.53 -32.36
N ILE A 6 -14.17 2.14 -31.56
CA ILE A 6 -15.56 2.62 -31.71
C ILE A 6 -15.64 4.13 -31.46
N SER A 7 -15.01 4.62 -30.39
CA SER A 7 -14.94 6.05 -30.09
C SER A 7 -14.26 6.83 -31.22
N TYR A 8 -13.14 6.32 -31.75
CA TYR A 8 -12.41 6.95 -32.84
C TYR A 8 -13.20 7.00 -34.15
N LYS A 9 -14.00 5.96 -34.45
CA LYS A 9 -14.92 5.98 -35.60
C LYS A 9 -16.07 6.97 -35.40
N LYS A 10 -16.52 7.19 -34.16
CA LYS A 10 -17.66 8.07 -33.86
C LYS A 10 -17.27 9.55 -33.78
N ASP A 11 -16.13 9.87 -33.19
CA ASP A 11 -15.63 11.24 -33.07
C ASP A 11 -14.10 11.21 -32.86
N LYS A 12 -13.36 11.47 -33.95
CA LYS A 12 -11.88 11.43 -33.95
C LYS A 12 -11.26 12.51 -33.07
N ASP A 13 -11.85 13.70 -33.05
CA ASP A 13 -11.30 14.85 -32.33
C ASP A 13 -11.50 14.70 -30.84
N LYS A 14 -12.70 14.28 -30.39
CA LYS A 14 -12.93 13.95 -28.97
C LYS A 14 -12.07 12.78 -28.50
N THR A 15 -11.88 11.77 -29.35
CA THR A 15 -11.04 10.61 -28.99
C THR A 15 -9.56 11.02 -28.83
N LYS A 16 -9.03 11.85 -29.74
CA LYS A 16 -7.68 12.42 -29.59
C LYS A 16 -7.55 13.28 -28.33
N GLN A 17 -8.53 14.14 -28.05
CA GLN A 17 -8.52 14.96 -26.83
C GLN A 17 -8.57 14.11 -25.55
N ALA A 18 -9.40 13.07 -25.52
CA ALA A 18 -9.48 12.14 -24.40
C ALA A 18 -8.15 11.42 -24.17
N PHE A 19 -7.48 10.99 -25.24
CA PHE A 19 -6.15 10.38 -25.17
C PHE A 19 -5.09 11.34 -24.65
N PHE A 20 -5.02 12.57 -25.18
CA PHE A 20 -4.07 13.56 -24.68
C PHE A 20 -4.32 13.94 -23.22
N LYS A 21 -5.58 14.01 -22.79
CA LYS A 21 -5.93 14.20 -21.36
C LYS A 21 -5.46 13.03 -20.51
N GLY A 22 -5.72 11.79 -20.94
CA GLY A 22 -5.24 10.60 -20.26
C GLY A 22 -3.72 10.53 -20.17
N TRP A 23 -3.04 10.81 -21.29
CA TRP A 23 -1.59 10.88 -21.37
C TRP A 23 -1.03 11.95 -20.43
N LYS A 24 -1.57 13.16 -20.47
CA LYS A 24 -1.15 14.25 -19.58
C LYS A 24 -1.38 13.92 -18.11
N SER A 25 -2.51 13.29 -17.78
CA SER A 25 -2.76 12.81 -16.40
C SER A 25 -1.71 11.79 -15.97
N LEU A 26 -1.36 10.84 -16.85
CA LEU A 26 -0.32 9.85 -16.58
C LEU A 26 1.04 10.51 -16.37
N THR A 27 1.45 11.42 -17.28
CA THR A 27 2.72 12.14 -17.17
C THR A 27 2.79 13.03 -15.94
N ASN A 28 1.67 13.58 -15.47
CA ASN A 28 1.61 14.35 -14.24
C ASN A 28 1.78 13.49 -12.98
N MET A 29 1.27 12.25 -12.99
CA MET A 29 1.41 11.31 -11.87
C MET A 29 2.79 10.62 -11.84
N MET A 30 3.43 10.48 -13.00
CA MET A 30 4.71 9.78 -13.16
C MET A 30 5.86 10.31 -12.28
N PRO A 31 6.11 11.62 -12.15
CA PRO A 31 7.18 12.13 -11.29
C PRO A 31 7.00 11.73 -9.83
N GLN A 32 5.77 11.83 -9.32
CA GLN A 32 5.44 11.45 -7.94
C GLN A 32 5.58 9.93 -7.75
N PHE A 33 5.13 9.15 -8.74
CA PHE A 33 5.28 7.70 -8.79
C PHE A 33 6.76 7.26 -8.75
N LEU A 34 7.58 7.84 -9.63
CA LEU A 34 9.03 7.55 -9.72
C LEU A 34 9.76 7.97 -8.44
N GLY A 35 9.41 9.13 -7.87
CA GLY A 35 9.99 9.60 -6.62
C GLY A 35 9.77 8.60 -5.48
N ILE A 36 8.55 8.09 -5.34
CA ILE A 36 8.26 7.09 -4.30
C ILE A 36 9.01 5.78 -4.57
N ILE A 37 9.06 5.30 -5.81
CA ILE A 37 9.81 4.08 -6.16
C ILE A 37 11.30 4.23 -5.85
N ILE A 38 11.90 5.37 -6.18
CA ILE A 38 13.32 5.62 -5.89
C ILE A 38 13.56 5.65 -4.39
N VAL A 39 12.73 6.38 -3.63
CA VAL A 39 12.89 6.47 -2.16
C VAL A 39 12.78 5.09 -1.54
N VAL A 40 11.72 4.34 -1.86
CA VAL A 40 11.52 2.99 -1.32
C VAL A 40 12.62 2.04 -1.78
N GLY A 41 12.99 2.07 -3.06
CA GLY A 41 14.06 1.26 -3.62
C GLY A 41 15.41 1.54 -2.97
N VAL A 42 15.74 2.80 -2.69
CA VAL A 42 16.96 3.19 -1.97
C VAL A 42 16.91 2.78 -0.51
N THR A 43 15.77 2.95 0.17
CA THR A 43 15.58 2.48 1.55
C THR A 43 15.76 0.97 1.65
N LEU A 44 15.15 0.20 0.74
CA LEU A 44 15.30 -1.25 0.68
C LEU A 44 16.72 -1.67 0.27
N ALA A 45 17.37 -0.98 -0.68
CA ALA A 45 18.75 -1.27 -1.05
C ALA A 45 19.75 -0.98 0.07
N SER A 46 19.42 -0.02 0.96
CA SER A 46 20.21 0.28 2.16
C SER A 46 19.95 -0.71 3.31
N LEU A 47 18.81 -1.41 3.28
CA LEU A 47 18.46 -2.45 4.23
C LEU A 47 18.97 -3.79 3.73
N LYS A 48 19.92 -4.39 4.45
CA LYS A 48 20.37 -5.74 4.11
C LYS A 48 19.21 -6.73 4.22
N PRO A 49 19.07 -7.71 3.30
CA PRO A 49 18.08 -8.78 3.42
C PRO A 49 18.13 -9.48 4.78
N GLU A 50 19.33 -9.62 5.37
CA GLU A 50 19.49 -10.16 6.74
C GLU A 50 18.75 -9.33 7.80
N THR A 51 18.75 -8.00 7.68
CA THR A 51 18.05 -7.09 8.59
C THR A 51 16.53 -7.17 8.38
N ILE A 52 16.08 -7.27 7.13
CA ILE A 52 14.65 -7.42 6.80
C ILE A 52 14.16 -8.78 7.33
N SER A 53 14.90 -9.85 7.11
CA SER A 53 14.55 -11.19 7.59
C SER A 53 14.57 -11.31 9.11
N SER A 54 15.49 -10.65 9.82
CA SER A 54 15.52 -10.71 11.29
C SER A 54 14.39 -9.91 11.95
N ILE A 55 13.99 -8.77 11.36
CA ILE A 55 13.00 -7.85 11.95
C ILE A 55 11.58 -8.13 11.44
N LEU A 56 11.44 -8.46 10.15
CA LEU A 56 10.17 -8.62 9.43
C LEU A 56 10.00 -10.02 8.84
N GLY A 57 10.97 -10.91 8.97
CA GLY A 57 10.86 -12.29 8.48
C GLY A 57 9.93 -13.14 9.34
N SER A 58 9.57 -14.32 8.85
CA SER A 58 8.64 -15.23 9.54
C SER A 58 9.08 -15.59 10.96
N SER A 59 10.40 -15.61 11.22
CA SER A 59 11.00 -15.86 12.54
C SER A 59 10.71 -14.77 13.58
N SER A 60 10.36 -13.55 13.17
CA SER A 60 9.96 -12.45 14.06
C SER A 60 8.59 -12.67 14.73
N GLY A 61 7.82 -13.65 14.22
CA GLY A 61 6.51 -14.03 14.75
C GLY A 61 5.57 -12.83 14.94
N ALA A 62 4.82 -12.84 16.04
CA ALA A 62 3.84 -11.79 16.34
C ALA A 62 4.46 -10.39 16.52
N PHE A 63 5.72 -10.30 16.97
CA PHE A 63 6.38 -9.01 17.14
C PHE A 63 6.60 -8.31 15.79
N GLY A 64 7.05 -9.04 14.76
CA GLY A 64 7.21 -8.48 13.42
C GLY A 64 5.88 -8.04 12.80
N VAL A 65 4.79 -8.77 13.07
CA VAL A 65 3.45 -8.41 12.57
C VAL A 65 2.98 -7.08 13.17
N VAL A 66 3.14 -6.90 14.49
CA VAL A 66 2.80 -5.64 15.16
C VAL A 66 3.70 -4.50 14.68
N LEU A 67 5.00 -4.75 14.52
CA LEU A 67 5.94 -3.74 14.01
C LEU A 67 5.56 -3.29 12.59
N SER A 68 5.27 -4.23 11.70
CA SER A 68 4.74 -3.94 10.37
C SER A 68 3.45 -3.14 10.42
N ALA A 69 2.51 -3.51 11.29
CA ALA A 69 1.26 -2.79 11.46
C ALA A 69 1.51 -1.32 11.84
N VAL A 70 2.44 -1.06 12.77
CA VAL A 70 2.84 0.30 13.18
C VAL A 70 3.48 1.06 12.01
N LEU A 71 4.43 0.44 11.30
CA LEU A 71 5.09 1.05 10.15
C LEU A 71 4.09 1.43 9.05
N GLY A 72 3.15 0.53 8.73
CA GLY A 72 2.11 0.76 7.73
C GLY A 72 1.16 1.89 8.13
N SER A 73 0.83 2.00 9.43
CA SER A 73 -0.02 3.09 9.93
C SER A 73 0.57 4.49 9.70
N ILE A 74 1.90 4.59 9.68
CA ILE A 74 2.64 5.84 9.46
C ILE A 74 2.86 6.09 7.97
N ALA A 75 3.21 5.03 7.23
CA ALA A 75 3.57 5.11 5.83
C ALA A 75 2.31 5.27 4.95
N MET A 76 1.87 6.50 4.68
CA MET A 76 0.76 6.73 3.75
C MET A 76 1.29 6.78 2.31
N MET A 77 1.06 5.73 1.53
CA MET A 77 1.44 5.67 0.12
C MET A 77 0.31 5.15 -0.78
N PRO A 78 0.33 5.46 -2.09
CA PRO A 78 -0.64 4.92 -3.02
C PRO A 78 -0.61 3.39 -3.09
N THR A 79 -1.76 2.78 -3.33
CA THR A 79 -1.96 1.32 -3.32
C THR A 79 -0.98 0.55 -4.21
N PHE A 80 -0.67 1.05 -5.42
CA PHE A 80 0.27 0.38 -6.31
C PHE A 80 1.70 0.33 -5.73
N VAL A 81 2.11 1.35 -4.97
CA VAL A 81 3.42 1.37 -4.31
C VAL A 81 3.41 0.31 -3.23
N ALA A 82 2.39 0.31 -2.37
CA ALA A 82 2.28 -0.62 -1.25
C ALA A 82 2.41 -2.08 -1.70
N PHE A 83 1.73 -2.46 -2.78
CA PHE A 83 1.84 -3.83 -3.32
C PHE A 83 3.21 -4.11 -3.93
N SER A 84 3.81 -3.17 -4.67
CA SER A 84 5.17 -3.34 -5.21
C SER A 84 6.23 -3.47 -4.11
N THR A 85 6.09 -2.69 -3.03
CA THR A 85 6.95 -2.74 -1.85
C THR A 85 6.75 -4.05 -1.10
N GLY A 86 5.50 -4.51 -0.97
CA GLY A 86 5.20 -5.81 -0.38
C GLY A 86 5.88 -6.97 -1.11
N ASP A 87 5.80 -7.01 -2.44
CA ASP A 87 6.49 -8.03 -3.25
C ASP A 87 8.01 -7.98 -3.07
N MET A 88 8.60 -6.78 -3.03
CA MET A 88 10.04 -6.63 -2.75
C MET A 88 10.40 -7.13 -1.35
N LEU A 89 9.63 -6.77 -0.32
CA LEU A 89 9.85 -7.23 1.05
C LEU A 89 9.79 -8.76 1.16
N LEU A 90 8.79 -9.40 0.52
CA LEU A 90 8.68 -10.85 0.47
C LEU A 90 9.91 -11.48 -0.18
N LYS A 91 10.36 -10.94 -1.32
CA LYS A 91 11.58 -11.39 -2.02
C LYS A 91 12.85 -11.16 -1.20
N SER A 92 12.85 -10.17 -0.31
CA SER A 92 13.94 -9.89 0.64
C SER A 92 13.84 -10.69 1.95
N GLY A 93 12.90 -11.62 2.07
CA GLY A 93 12.78 -12.54 3.22
C GLY A 93 11.85 -12.08 4.33
N ALA A 94 11.00 -11.06 4.10
CA ALA A 94 9.91 -10.72 5.02
C ALA A 94 8.84 -11.82 5.01
N GLY A 95 8.18 -12.03 6.15
CA GLY A 95 7.11 -13.01 6.28
C GLY A 95 5.78 -12.49 5.70
N LEU A 96 4.93 -13.43 5.28
CA LEU A 96 3.63 -13.13 4.67
C LEU A 96 2.73 -12.34 5.61
N ALA A 97 2.62 -12.73 6.89
CA ALA A 97 1.78 -12.01 7.86
C ALA A 97 2.26 -10.58 8.10
N GLN A 98 3.58 -10.37 8.11
CA GLN A 98 4.21 -9.06 8.31
C GLN A 98 3.91 -8.14 7.13
N VAL A 99 4.01 -8.64 5.89
CA VAL A 99 3.70 -7.85 4.69
C VAL A 99 2.19 -7.59 4.57
N ALA A 100 1.36 -8.59 4.87
CA ALA A 100 -0.09 -8.44 4.89
C ALA A 100 -0.57 -7.41 5.92
N ALA A 101 -0.03 -7.45 7.14
CA ALA A 101 -0.34 -6.47 8.18
C ALA A 101 0.13 -5.06 7.80
N LEU A 102 1.32 -4.92 7.20
CA LEU A 102 1.84 -3.65 6.68
C LEU A 102 0.87 -3.03 5.66
N ILE A 103 0.48 -3.80 4.62
CA ILE A 103 -0.40 -3.29 3.56
C ILE A 103 -1.80 -2.99 4.10
N SER A 104 -2.30 -3.83 5.03
CA SER A 104 -3.60 -3.65 5.65
C SER A 104 -3.67 -2.38 6.51
N THR A 105 -2.69 -2.13 7.39
CA THR A 105 -2.69 -0.91 8.19
C THR A 105 -2.49 0.32 7.35
N LEU A 106 -1.62 0.25 6.34
CA LEU A 106 -1.35 1.33 5.40
C LEU A 106 -2.60 1.80 4.63
N THR A 107 -3.54 0.90 4.39
CA THR A 107 -4.78 1.21 3.68
C THR A 107 -5.93 1.58 4.62
N LEU A 108 -6.03 0.94 5.78
CA LEU A 108 -7.15 1.13 6.70
C LEU A 108 -6.95 2.27 7.70
N ILE A 109 -5.71 2.53 8.10
CA ILE A 109 -5.36 3.54 9.08
C ILE A 109 -4.89 4.78 8.36
N GLY A 110 -5.41 5.92 8.79
CA GLY A 110 -5.07 7.19 8.20
C GLY A 110 -4.54 8.13 9.26
N ILE A 111 -3.33 7.90 9.80
CA ILE A 111 -2.76 8.79 10.83
C ILE A 111 -2.74 10.24 10.35
N ILE A 112 -2.37 10.45 9.08
CA ILE A 112 -2.34 11.77 8.44
C ILE A 112 -3.76 12.32 8.25
N THR A 113 -4.76 11.47 8.06
CA THR A 113 -6.16 11.87 7.88
C THR A 113 -6.96 11.96 9.19
N ILE A 114 -6.39 11.59 10.35
CA ILE A 114 -7.04 11.71 11.66
C ILE A 114 -7.62 13.11 11.92
N PRO A 115 -6.91 14.24 11.65
CA PRO A 115 -7.47 15.57 11.92
C PRO A 115 -8.71 15.86 11.07
N MET A 116 -8.70 15.38 9.83
CA MET A 116 -9.81 15.52 8.90
C MET A 116 -10.98 14.64 9.33
N GLU A 117 -10.74 13.36 9.62
CA GLU A 117 -11.76 12.43 10.12
C GLU A 117 -12.40 12.93 11.41
N ALA A 118 -11.60 13.41 12.36
CA ALA A 118 -12.09 13.91 13.64
C ALA A 118 -13.04 15.10 13.49
N LYS A 119 -12.90 15.88 12.42
CA LYS A 119 -13.80 16.99 12.09
C LYS A 119 -15.15 16.52 11.55
N TYR A 120 -15.18 15.42 10.79
CA TYR A 120 -16.41 14.93 10.14
C TYR A 120 -17.21 13.94 10.99
N ILE A 121 -16.53 12.98 11.64
CA ILE A 121 -17.19 11.91 12.41
C ILE A 121 -17.03 12.07 13.93
N GLY A 122 -16.25 13.06 14.37
CA GLY A 122 -15.99 13.32 15.78
C GLY A 122 -14.79 12.54 16.34
N LYS A 123 -14.03 13.18 17.24
CA LYS A 123 -12.76 12.66 17.79
C LYS A 123 -12.85 11.25 18.35
N ARG A 124 -13.92 10.93 19.10
CA ARG A 124 -14.10 9.60 19.71
C ARG A 124 -14.29 8.52 18.64
N ALA A 125 -15.15 8.79 17.65
CA ALA A 125 -15.41 7.85 16.56
C ALA A 125 -14.15 7.61 15.70
N THR A 126 -13.38 8.65 15.39
CA THR A 126 -12.10 8.53 14.69
C THR A 126 -11.10 7.66 15.44
N LEU A 127 -10.99 7.83 16.76
CA LEU A 127 -10.09 7.02 17.58
C LEU A 127 -10.50 5.54 17.55
N TYR A 128 -11.78 5.24 17.78
CA TYR A 128 -12.28 3.87 17.71
C TYR A 128 -12.10 3.26 16.32
N ARG A 129 -12.37 4.01 15.25
CA ARG A 129 -12.17 3.56 13.86
C ARG A 129 -10.74 3.09 13.62
N ASN A 130 -9.75 3.93 13.95
CA ASN A 130 -8.35 3.63 13.70
C ASN A 130 -7.84 2.50 14.61
N LEU A 131 -8.31 2.44 15.87
CA LEU A 131 -7.89 1.39 16.80
C LEU A 131 -8.47 0.02 16.42
N VAL A 132 -9.75 -0.04 16.02
CA VAL A 132 -10.36 -1.27 15.48
C VAL A 132 -9.69 -1.68 14.17
N ALA A 133 -9.41 -0.73 13.27
CA ALA A 133 -8.69 -0.99 12.04
C ALA A 133 -7.30 -1.58 12.29
N PHE A 134 -6.56 -1.06 13.27
CA PHE A 134 -5.24 -1.57 13.64
C PHE A 134 -5.26 -3.01 14.13
N ILE A 135 -6.17 -3.32 15.06
CA ILE A 135 -6.34 -4.69 15.56
C ILE A 135 -6.77 -5.61 14.41
N PHE A 136 -7.71 -5.16 13.59
CA PHE A 136 -8.19 -5.91 12.43
C PHE A 136 -7.06 -6.23 11.43
N SER A 137 -6.19 -5.27 11.13
CA SER A 137 -5.05 -5.48 10.24
C SER A 137 -4.06 -6.53 10.74
N ILE A 138 -3.83 -6.61 12.06
CA ILE A 138 -2.99 -7.66 12.65
C ILE A 138 -3.64 -9.03 12.45
N ILE A 139 -4.95 -9.15 12.71
CA ILE A 139 -5.71 -10.39 12.51
C ILE A 139 -5.65 -10.81 11.03
N VAL A 140 -5.86 -9.88 10.11
CA VAL A 140 -5.77 -10.13 8.66
C VAL A 140 -4.37 -10.62 8.27
N GLY A 141 -3.31 -10.08 8.88
CA GLY A 141 -1.95 -10.56 8.67
C GLY A 141 -1.81 -12.06 8.93
N PHE A 142 -2.24 -12.52 10.10
CA PHE A 142 -2.21 -13.94 10.45
C PHE A 142 -3.14 -14.78 9.58
N LEU A 143 -4.37 -14.32 9.32
CA LEU A 143 -5.32 -15.03 8.46
C LEU A 143 -4.77 -15.25 7.05
N ILE A 144 -4.12 -14.25 6.47
CA ILE A 144 -3.51 -14.38 5.14
C ILE A 144 -2.39 -15.42 5.17
N GLN A 145 -1.56 -15.43 6.21
CA GLN A 145 -0.52 -16.43 6.34
C GLN A 145 -1.11 -17.85 6.42
N GLU A 146 -2.12 -18.08 7.27
CA GLU A 146 -2.78 -19.38 7.38
C GLU A 146 -3.44 -19.82 6.07
N VAL A 147 -4.17 -18.92 5.40
CA VAL A 147 -4.85 -19.23 4.13
C VAL A 147 -3.85 -19.60 3.04
N VAL A 148 -2.71 -18.92 2.97
CA VAL A 148 -1.68 -19.19 1.96
C VAL A 148 -0.88 -20.44 2.30
N GLU A 149 -0.64 -20.76 3.58
CA GLU A 149 0.01 -22.02 3.98
C GLU A 149 -0.84 -23.26 3.66
N ILE A 150 -2.17 -23.11 3.57
CA ILE A 150 -3.10 -24.19 3.23
C ILE A 150 -3.17 -24.47 1.71
N LEU A 151 -2.78 -23.52 0.85
CA LEU A 151 -2.86 -23.58 -0.61
C LEU A 151 -1.60 -24.19 -1.25
#